data_AF-A0A382FVA7-F1
#
_entry.id   AF-A0A382FVA7-F1
#
_cell.length_a   1.000
_cell.length_b   1.000
_cell.length_c   1.000
_cell.angle_alpha   90.00
_cell.angle_beta   90.00
_cell.angle_gamma   90.00
#
_symmetry.space_group_name_H-M   'P 1'
#
loop_
_entity.id
_entity.type
_entity.pdbx_description
1 polymer ?
#
loop_
_entity_poly.entity_id
_entity_poly.type
_entity_poly.pdbx_seq_one_letter_code
_entity_poly.pdbx_strand_id
1 'polypeptide(L)'
;QINDVSLPQGDFTANLYEVEGKWQASPWVSTVTQVQYDEQSDLFGLFSRLRWIVKPGNEIYFVYTHNWQNLSSGLLEDPQFRTLSRGASAKMNYTYRF
;
A
#
# COMPACT_ATOMS: atom_id res chain seq x y z
N GLN A 1 -4.15 8.38 11.03
CA GLN A 1 -5.04 9.55 10.92
C GLN A 1 -6.37 9.19 11.54
N ILE A 2 -6.97 10.09 12.33
CA ILE A 2 -8.31 9.90 12.91
C ILE A 2 -9.28 10.73 12.06
N ASN A 3 -10.31 10.09 11.51
CA ASN A 3 -11.39 10.79 10.80
C ASN A 3 -12.69 10.59 11.60
N ASP A 4 -13.25 11.70 12.09
CA ASP A 4 -14.51 11.74 12.83
C ASP A 4 -15.61 12.31 11.91
N VAL A 5 -16.66 11.53 11.66
CA VAL A 5 -17.77 11.92 10.78
C VAL A 5 -19.09 11.65 11.50
N SER A 6 -19.83 12.73 11.83
CA SER A 6 -21.16 12.64 12.43
C SER A 6 -22.22 12.52 11.33
N LEU A 7 -23.03 11.45 11.39
CA LEU A 7 -24.17 11.24 10.52
C LEU A 7 -25.46 11.17 11.35
N PRO A 8 -26.65 11.44 10.77
CA PRO A 8 -27.93 11.44 11.50
C PRO A 8 -28.29 10.11 12.17
N GLN A 9 -27.60 9.01 11.84
CA GLN A 9 -27.76 7.69 12.46
C GLN A 9 -26.76 7.39 13.60
N GLY A 10 -25.85 8.30 13.94
CA GLY A 10 -24.86 8.15 15.02
C GLY A 10 -23.48 8.71 14.67
N ASP A 11 -22.67 8.97 15.69
CA ASP A 11 -21.27 9.38 15.54
C ASP A 11 -20.42 8.16 15.18
N PHE A 12 -19.51 8.33 14.22
CA PHE A 12 -18.65 7.27 13.74
C PHE A 12 -17.17 7.68 13.71
N THR A 13 -16.32 6.98 14.49
CA THR A 13 -14.88 7.21 14.57
C THR A 13 -14.12 6.15 13.77
N ALA A 14 -13.51 6.52 12.64
CA ALA A 14 -12.59 5.66 11.91
C ALA A 14 -11.14 5.97 12.27
N ASN A 15 -10.42 4.96 12.77
CA ASN A 15 -8.97 5.02 12.95
C ASN A 15 -8.27 4.36 11.76
N LEU A 16 -7.41 5.13 11.10
CA LEU A 16 -6.52 4.64 10.05
C LEU A 16 -5.08 4.63 10.56
N TYR A 17 -4.48 3.45 10.58
CA TYR A 17 -3.06 3.26 10.89
C TYR A 17 -2.29 3.06 9.60
N GLU A 18 -1.22 3.83 9.41
CA GLU A 18 -0.40 3.75 8.20
C GLU A 18 1.08 3.72 8.57
N VAL A 19 1.82 2.84 7.91
CA VAL A 19 3.28 2.75 8.00
C VAL A 19 3.84 2.78 6.59
N GLU A 20 4.71 3.76 6.33
CA GLU A 20 5.45 3.86 5.07
C GLU A 20 6.95 3.57 5.29
N GLY A 21 7.48 2.65 4.52
CA GLY A 21 8.90 2.32 4.44
C GLY A 21 9.49 2.76 3.11
N LYS A 22 10.57 3.52 3.14
CA LYS A 22 11.35 3.91 1.96
C LYS A 22 12.74 3.31 2.06
N TRP A 23 13.14 2.57 1.04
CA TRP A 23 14.47 1.97 0.97
C TRP A 23 15.17 2.36 -0.33
N GLN A 24 16.44 2.72 -0.21
CA GLN A 24 17.30 3.08 -1.33
C GLN A 24 18.54 2.19 -1.26
N ALA A 25 18.58 1.18 -2.12
CA ALA A 25 19.74 0.29 -2.21
C ALA A 25 20.93 0.99 -2.89
N SER A 26 20.62 1.85 -3.86
CA SER A 26 21.59 2.61 -4.65
C SER A 26 20.89 3.80 -5.32
N PRO A 27 21.61 4.71 -6.01
CA PRO A 27 21.00 5.76 -6.83
C PRO A 27 20.08 5.23 -7.94
N TRP A 28 20.22 3.95 -8.32
CA TRP A 28 19.47 3.34 -9.42
C TRP A 28 18.27 2.51 -8.97
N VAL A 29 18.26 2.03 -7.73
CA VAL A 29 17.25 1.09 -7.23
C VAL A 29 16.68 1.60 -5.91
N SER A 30 15.37 1.82 -5.90
CA SER A 30 14.63 2.22 -4.71
C SER A 30 13.28 1.54 -4.63
N THR A 31 12.81 1.34 -3.40
CA THR A 31 11.51 0.75 -3.11
C THR A 31 10.77 1.62 -2.11
N VAL A 32 9.47 1.81 -2.34
CA VAL A 32 8.55 2.37 -1.35
C VAL A 32 7.50 1.31 -1.05
N THR A 33 7.27 1.02 0.22
CA THR A 33 6.22 0.11 0.68
C THR A 33 5.37 0.83 1.70
N GLN A 34 4.06 0.73 1.58
CA GLN A 34 3.09 1.28 2.50
C GLN A 34 2.16 0.16 2.95
N VAL A 35 1.91 0.13 4.25
CA VAL A 35 0.96 -0.76 4.89
C VAL A 35 -0.08 0.11 5.59
N GLN A 36 -1.35 -0.23 5.44
CA GLN A 36 -2.45 0.49 6.06
C GLN A 36 -3.43 -0.46 6.72
N TYR A 37 -4.03 -0.03 7.83
CA TYR A 37 -5.11 -0.73 8.51
C TYR A 37 -6.23 0.24 8.87
N ASP A 38 -7.45 -0.08 8.45
CA ASP A 38 -8.68 0.63 8.78
C ASP A 38 -9.48 -0.19 9.80
N GLU A 39 -9.59 0.32 11.02
CA GLU A 39 -10.32 -0.33 12.12
C GLU A 39 -11.81 -0.49 11.87
N GLN A 40 -12.42 0.38 11.04
CA GLN A 40 -13.85 0.31 10.82
C GLN A 40 -14.25 -0.83 9.91
N SER A 41 -13.46 -0.99 8.86
CA SER A 41 -13.77 -1.91 7.77
C SER A 41 -12.99 -3.23 7.92
N ASP A 42 -12.17 -3.33 8.97
CA ASP A 42 -11.20 -4.40 9.19
C ASP A 42 -10.31 -4.66 7.97
N LEU A 43 -9.93 -3.58 7.27
CA LEU A 43 -9.20 -3.66 6.01
C LEU A 43 -7.71 -3.48 6.23
N PHE A 44 -6.93 -4.46 5.79
CA PHE A 44 -5.48 -4.38 5.72
C PHE A 44 -5.05 -4.19 4.26
N GLY A 45 -4.26 -3.18 3.98
CA GLY A 45 -3.78 -2.85 2.65
C GLY A 45 -2.25 -2.85 2.60
N LEU A 46 -1.70 -3.44 1.54
CA LEU A 46 -0.30 -3.38 1.17
C LEU A 46 -0.17 -2.74 -0.21
N PHE A 47 0.68 -1.72 -0.30
CA PHE A 47 1.16 -1.14 -1.54
C PHE A 47 2.69 -1.22 -1.54
N SER A 48 3.29 -1.70 -2.63
CA SER A 48 4.74 -1.68 -2.79
C SER A 48 5.10 -1.28 -4.21
N ARG A 49 6.10 -0.41 -4.36
CA ARG A 49 6.62 0.06 -5.64
C ARG A 49 8.13 0.00 -5.65
N LEU A 50 8.66 -0.85 -6.51
CA LEU A 50 10.06 -0.87 -6.92
C LEU A 50 10.25 0.10 -8.09
N ARG A 51 11.32 0.88 -8.05
CA ARG A 51 11.82 1.69 -9.15
C ARG A 51 13.26 1.27 -9.46
N TRP A 52 13.52 0.98 -10.73
CA TRP A 52 14.83 0.64 -11.23
C TRP A 52 15.20 1.50 -12.44
N ILE A 53 16.21 2.35 -12.29
CA ILE A 53 16.84 3.09 -13.38
C ILE A 53 17.86 2.16 -14.04
N VAL A 54 17.57 1.72 -15.27
CA VAL A 54 18.50 0.87 -16.05
C VAL A 54 19.66 1.70 -16.57
N LYS A 55 19.36 2.90 -17.09
CA LYS A 55 20.32 3.93 -17.49
C LYS A 55 19.62 5.29 -17.35
N PRO A 56 20.34 6.41 -17.20
CA PRO A 56 19.71 7.73 -17.15
C PRO A 56 18.69 7.92 -18.29
N GLY A 57 17.46 8.33 -17.94
CA GLY A 57 16.33 8.46 -18.89
C GLY A 57 15.59 7.16 -19.22
N ASN A 58 15.95 6.03 -18.59
CA ASN A 58 15.34 4.72 -18.84
C ASN A 58 15.09 4.00 -17.52
N GLU A 59 13.83 3.78 -17.20
CA GLU A 59 13.43 3.29 -15.89
C GLU A 59 12.26 2.32 -15.97
N ILE A 60 12.25 1.39 -15.03
CA ILE A 60 11.23 0.37 -14.86
C ILE A 60 10.61 0.57 -13.48
N TYR A 61 9.30 0.49 -13.42
CA TYR A 61 8.54 0.42 -12.19
C TYR A 61 7.86 -0.93 -12.11
N PHE A 62 7.87 -1.52 -10.92
CA PHE A 62 7.02 -2.64 -10.57
C PHE A 62 6.19 -2.24 -9.35
N VAL A 63 4.87 -2.38 -9.44
CA VAL A 63 3.94 -2.05 -8.38
C VAL A 63 3.16 -3.30 -8.02
N TYR A 64 3.12 -3.61 -6.73
CA TYR A 64 2.30 -4.67 -6.16
C TYR A 64 1.31 -4.08 -5.16
N THR A 65 0.08 -4.57 -5.21
CA THR A 65 -0.99 -4.20 -4.29
C THR A 65 -1.70 -5.44 -3.80
N HIS A 66 -2.05 -5.48 -2.52
CA HIS A 66 -2.81 -6.56 -1.93
C HIS A 66 -3.65 -6.00 -0.80
N ASN A 67 -4.96 -6.24 -0.86
CA ASN A 67 -5.90 -5.87 0.17
C ASN A 67 -6.54 -7.12 0.76
N TRP A 68 -6.63 -7.15 2.07
CA TRP A 68 -7.27 -8.19 2.85
C TRP A 68 -8.33 -7.58 3.75
N GLN A 69 -9.29 -8.41 4.14
CA GLN A 69 -10.22 -8.15 5.21
C GLN A 69 -9.89 -9.10 6.37
N ASN A 70 -9.73 -8.57 7.58
CA ASN A 70 -9.69 -9.36 8.79
C ASN A 70 -11.12 -9.73 9.19
N LEU A 71 -11.38 -11.01 9.42
CA LEU A 71 -12.69 -11.51 9.87
C LEU A 71 -12.72 -11.81 11.37
N SER A 72 -11.63 -11.50 12.08
CA SER A 72 -11.47 -11.73 13.52
C SER A 72 -11.78 -10.49 14.33
N SER A 73 -12.02 -10.66 15.63
CA SER A 73 -12.26 -9.58 16.60
C SER A 73 -11.03 -8.74 16.92
N GLY A 74 -9.84 -9.15 16.48
CA GLY A 74 -8.61 -8.39 16.71
C GLY A 74 -7.49 -8.77 15.74
N LEU A 75 -6.61 -7.82 15.45
CA LEU A 75 -5.44 -8.00 14.58
C LEU A 75 -4.37 -8.95 15.15
N LEU A 76 -4.25 -9.03 16.48
CA LEU A 76 -3.14 -9.72 17.15
C LEU A 76 -3.56 -10.99 17.91
N GLU A 77 -4.86 -11.25 18.06
CA GLU A 77 -5.38 -12.34 18.90
C GLU A 77 -5.65 -13.62 18.11
N ASP A 78 -6.25 -13.52 16.92
CA ASP A 78 -6.41 -14.62 15.95
C ASP A 78 -6.72 -14.06 14.55
N PRO A 79 -5.75 -13.47 13.84
CA PRO A 79 -6.04 -12.78 12.59
C PRO A 79 -6.53 -13.74 11.49
N GLN A 80 -7.73 -13.50 10.98
CA GLN A 80 -8.35 -14.30 9.92
C GLN A 80 -8.45 -13.48 8.64
N PHE A 81 -7.37 -13.47 7.85
CA PHE A 81 -7.30 -12.65 6.65
C PHE A 81 -7.92 -13.33 5.43
N ARG A 82 -8.94 -12.68 4.86
CA ARG A 82 -9.47 -13.00 3.54
C ARG A 82 -8.94 -12.01 2.51
N THR A 83 -8.35 -12.50 1.43
CA THR A 83 -7.94 -11.62 0.31
C THR A 83 -9.17 -11.03 -0.37
N LEU A 84 -9.24 -9.70 -0.46
CA LEU A 84 -10.26 -8.98 -1.23
C LEU A 84 -9.80 -8.70 -2.65
N SER A 85 -8.56 -8.26 -2.80
CA SER A 85 -7.99 -7.93 -4.10
C SER A 85 -6.47 -8.07 -4.06
N ARG A 86 -5.88 -8.47 -5.18
CA ARG A 86 -4.44 -8.38 -5.40
C ARG A 86 -4.17 -7.98 -6.84
N GLY A 87 -3.12 -7.21 -7.06
CA GLY A 87 -2.76 -6.71 -8.38
C GLY A 87 -1.28 -6.44 -8.47
N ALA A 88 -0.70 -6.76 -9.62
CA ALA A 88 0.66 -6.40 -9.97
C ALA A 88 0.63 -5.64 -11.30
N SER A 89 1.46 -4.60 -11.42
CA SER A 89 1.65 -3.87 -12.66
C SER A 89 3.12 -3.54 -12.86
N ALA A 90 3.53 -3.45 -14.12
CA ALA A 90 4.86 -2.99 -14.50
C ALA A 90 4.75 -1.86 -15.51
N LYS A 91 5.61 -0.86 -15.40
CA LYS A 91 5.72 0.26 -16.34
C LYS A 91 7.18 0.43 -16.75
N MET A 92 7.42 0.66 -18.03
CA MET A 92 8.75 0.93 -18.57
C MET A 92 8.74 2.26 -19.32
N ASN A 93 9.71 3.12 -19.02
CA ASN A 93 9.96 4.37 -19.72
C ASN A 93 11.30 4.26 -20.43
N TYR A 94 11.33 4.54 -21.74
CA TYR A 94 12.55 4.54 -22.55
C TYR A 94 12.70 5.86 -23.30
N THR A 95 13.87 6.49 -23.22
CA THR A 95 14.19 7.73 -23.93
C THR A 95 15.30 7.47 -24.96
N TYR A 96 15.02 7.72 -26.23
CA TYR A 96 16.00 7.72 -27.32
C TYR A 96 16.38 9.16 -27.68
N ARG A 97 17.67 9.46 -27.83
CA ARG A 97 18.20 10.76 -28.28
C ARG A 97 19.27 10.52 -29.35
N PHE A 98 19.24 11.33 -30.41
CA PHE A 98 20.19 11.37 -31.53
C PHE A 98 20.89 12.72 -31.58
#